data_AF-A0A354J798-F1
#
_entry.id   AF-A0A354J798-F1
#
_cell.length_a   1.000
_cell.length_b   1.000
_cell.length_c   1.000
_cell.angle_alpha   90.00
_cell.angle_beta   90.00
_cell.angle_gamma   90.00
#
_symmetry.space_group_name_H-M   'P 1'
#
loop_
_entity.id
_entity.type
_entity.pdbx_description
1 polymer ?
#
loop_
_entity_poly.entity_id
_entity_poly.type
_entity_poly.pdbx_seq_one_letter_code
_entity_poly.pdbx_strand_id
1 'polypeptide(L)'
;MLIPIIKINDNGHIHVVGTNSHDVLFVDQNTGGIQYLNLQCMEGTRKHSGKSEMSFVSKKPEEWDIYPTIEMITVEELIEIATKNMVEQTEASIRLHESFKKYLDAKNMCEEKRRDDDVSDTSGMLF
;
A
#
# COMPACT_ATOMS: atom_id res chain seq x y z
N MET A 1 -11.24 14.65 21.78
CA MET A 1 -10.42 13.47 22.12
C MET A 1 -9.22 13.47 21.18
N LEU A 2 -8.02 13.18 21.68
CA LEU A 2 -6.82 13.12 20.85
C LEU A 2 -6.43 11.66 20.59
N ILE A 3 -6.08 11.35 19.34
CA ILE A 3 -5.71 10.02 18.86
C ILE A 3 -4.28 10.09 18.30
N PRO A 4 -3.36 9.21 18.72
CA PRO A 4 -2.04 9.14 18.12
C PRO A 4 -2.12 8.56 16.70
N ILE A 5 -1.52 9.24 15.74
CA ILE A 5 -1.29 8.73 14.39
C ILE A 5 0.20 8.43 14.23
N ILE A 6 0.50 7.14 14.05
CA ILE A 6 1.86 6.68 13.80
C ILE A 6 2.05 6.57 12.30
N LYS A 7 3.08 7.24 11.78
CA LYS A 7 3.43 7.26 10.36
C LYS A 7 4.82 6.69 10.15
N ILE A 8 5.01 5.96 9.06
CA ILE A 8 6.30 5.44 8.62
C ILE A 8 6.69 6.13 7.32
N ASN A 9 7.96 6.49 7.20
CA ASN A 9 8.61 6.85 5.96
C ASN A 9 9.42 5.64 5.48
N ASP A 10 9.01 5.09 4.34
CA ASP A 10 9.67 4.02 3.60
C ASP A 10 10.22 4.62 2.30
N ASN A 11 11.51 4.92 2.26
CA ASN A 11 12.21 5.43 1.08
C ASN A 11 11.52 6.63 0.37
N GLY A 12 10.92 7.53 1.15
CA GLY A 12 10.22 8.73 0.66
C GLY A 12 8.70 8.56 0.54
N HIS A 13 8.18 7.35 0.69
CA HIS A 13 6.75 7.09 0.78
C HIS A 13 6.29 7.14 2.25
N ILE A 14 5.26 7.94 2.54
CA ILE A 14 4.72 8.07 3.89
C ILE A 14 3.34 7.42 3.96
N HIS A 15 3.17 6.49 4.90
CA HIS A 15 1.86 5.90 5.21
C HIS A 15 1.56 5.88 6.70
N VAL A 16 0.28 5.73 7.05
CA VAL A 16 -0.19 5.57 8.42
C VAL A 16 -0.18 4.09 8.78
N VAL A 17 0.41 3.76 9.92
CA VAL A 17 0.50 2.37 10.37
C VAL A 17 -0.89 1.82 10.72
N GLY A 18 -1.18 0.59 10.29
CA GLY A 18 -2.48 -0.06 10.42
C GLY A 18 -3.40 0.16 9.21
N THR A 19 -2.92 0.84 8.17
CA THR A 19 -3.65 0.97 6.89
C THR A 19 -3.23 -0.09 5.87
N ASN A 20 -2.16 -0.85 6.13
CA ASN A 20 -1.75 -2.02 5.36
C ASN A 20 -1.85 -3.29 6.22
N SER A 21 -2.34 -4.39 5.65
CA SER A 21 -2.48 -5.68 6.33
C SER A 21 -1.15 -6.30 6.79
N HIS A 22 -0.04 -5.84 6.24
CA HIS A 22 1.31 -6.28 6.60
C HIS A 22 1.96 -5.41 7.69
N ASP A 23 1.27 -4.37 8.16
CA ASP A 23 1.77 -3.48 9.21
C ASP A 23 1.75 -4.17 10.58
N VAL A 24 2.89 -4.17 11.28
CA VAL A 24 2.98 -4.60 12.67
C VAL A 24 3.70 -3.56 13.50
N LEU A 25 3.03 -3.08 14.56
CA LEU A 25 3.66 -2.37 15.67
C LEU A 25 3.88 -3.34 16.82
N PHE A 26 5.08 -3.32 17.36
CA PHE A 26 5.42 -4.13 18.52
C PHE A 26 6.33 -3.35 19.46
N VAL A 27 6.30 -3.73 20.74
CA VAL A 27 7.21 -3.21 21.75
C VAL A 27 8.40 -4.15 21.83
N ASP A 28 9.61 -3.64 21.62
CA ASP A 28 10.84 -4.41 21.83
C ASP A 28 11.04 -4.62 23.34
N GLN A 29 10.92 -5.86 23.79
CA GLN A 29 11.02 -6.23 25.20
C GLN A 29 12.37 -5.84 25.84
N ASN A 30 13.44 -5.70 25.05
CA ASN A 30 14.77 -5.38 25.59
C ASN A 30 14.95 -3.88 25.81
N THR A 31 14.42 -3.07 24.90
CA THR A 31 14.62 -1.61 24.90
C THR A 31 13.42 -0.84 25.43
N GLY A 32 12.25 -1.48 25.52
CA GLY A 32 10.97 -0.85 25.81
C GLY A 32 10.46 0.06 24.69
N GLY A 33 11.20 0.17 23.58
CA GLY A 33 10.87 1.04 22.46
C GLY A 33 9.81 0.44 21.53
N ILE A 34 9.01 1.31 20.92
CA ILE A 34 8.07 0.92 19.86
C ILE A 34 8.88 0.72 18.57
N GLN A 35 8.58 -0.37 17.87
CA GLN A 35 9.15 -0.71 16.58
C GLN A 35 8.03 -1.04 15.59
N TYR A 36 8.31 -0.79 14.32
CA TYR A 36 7.47 -1.17 13.20
C TYR A 36 8.16 -2.25 12.37
N LEU A 37 7.38 -3.17 11.82
CA LEU A 37 7.80 -4.20 10.87
C LEU A 37 6.74 -4.33 9.77
N ASN A 38 7.18 -4.27 8.52
CA ASN A 38 6.39 -4.67 7.36
C ASN A 38 6.59 -6.17 7.13
N LEU A 39 5.54 -6.96 7.32
CA LEU A 39 5.59 -8.42 7.15
C LEU A 39 5.79 -8.89 5.70
N GLN A 40 5.54 -8.04 4.71
CA GLN A 40 5.68 -8.40 3.30
C GLN A 40 7.15 -8.56 2.91
N CYS A 41 8.01 -7.65 3.38
CA CYS A 41 9.45 -7.66 3.10
C CYS A 41 10.31 -8.01 4.31
N MET A 42 9.71 -8.14 5.50
CA MET A 42 10.42 -8.34 6.77
C MET A 42 11.40 -7.21 7.12
N GLU A 43 11.12 -6.00 6.62
CA GLU A 43 11.88 -4.79 6.92
C GLU A 43 11.08 -3.89 7.84
N GLY A 44 11.78 -3.11 8.66
CA GLY A 44 11.14 -2.31 9.69
C GLY A 44 12.11 -1.34 10.33
N THR A 45 11.66 -0.61 11.34
CA THR A 45 12.45 0.45 11.99
C THR A 45 13.61 -0.08 12.82
N ARG A 46 13.60 -1.39 13.13
CA ARG A 46 14.64 -2.02 13.95
C ARG A 46 15.89 -2.29 13.12
N LYS A 47 16.99 -1.63 13.48
CA LYS A 47 18.30 -1.84 12.88
C LYS A 47 18.91 -3.15 13.39
N HIS A 48 19.02 -4.16 12.53
CA HIS A 48 19.70 -5.42 12.86
C HIS A 48 21.18 -5.41 12.42
N SER A 49 21.50 -4.75 11.29
CA SER A 49 22.90 -4.51 10.86
C SER A 49 22.92 -3.47 9.73
N GLY A 50 23.03 -2.18 10.06
CA GLY A 50 23.08 -1.08 9.08
C GLY A 50 22.05 0.03 9.32
N LYS A 51 21.87 0.92 8.33
CA LYS A 51 20.77 1.90 8.34
C LYS A 51 19.47 1.17 8.01
N SER A 52 18.47 1.34 8.86
CA SER A 52 17.08 0.99 8.52
C SER A 52 16.62 1.93 7.41
N GLU A 53 16.04 1.38 6.35
CA GLU A 53 15.42 2.16 5.28
C GLU A 53 14.09 2.77 5.71
N MET A 54 13.47 2.20 6.76
CA MET A 54 12.22 2.69 7.33
C MET A 54 12.46 3.50 8.61
N SER A 55 11.71 4.58 8.77
CA SER A 55 11.77 5.44 9.95
C SER A 55 10.40 5.98 10.35
N PHE A 56 10.19 6.20 11.66
CA PHE A 56 8.99 6.90 12.11
C PHE A 56 9.03 8.36 11.67
N VAL A 57 7.89 8.85 11.20
CA VAL A 57 7.69 10.28 10.98
C VAL A 57 7.29 10.91 12.31
N SER A 58 8.17 11.75 12.84
CA SER A 58 7.97 12.45 14.11
C SER A 58 7.79 13.95 13.90
N LYS A 59 7.07 14.62 14.80
CA LYS A 59 7.13 16.08 14.88
C LYS A 59 8.49 16.50 15.44
N LYS A 60 9.02 17.61 14.90
CA LYS A 60 10.25 18.20 15.45
C LYS A 60 9.99 18.56 16.91
N PRO A 61 10.94 18.29 17.81
CA PRO A 61 10.82 18.76 19.18
C PRO A 61 10.68 20.29 19.18
N GLU A 62 9.77 20.83 19.98
CA GLU A 62 9.79 22.25 20.30
C GLU A 62 11.05 22.58 21.11
N GLU A 63 11.39 23.85 21.27
CA GLU A 63 12.66 24.29 21.91
C GLU A 63 12.88 23.70 23.32
N TRP A 64 11.79 23.26 23.98
CA TRP A 64 11.78 22.67 25.32
C TRP A 64 11.64 21.15 25.34
N ASP A 65 11.36 20.53 24.19
CA ASP A 65 11.18 19.09 24.07
C ASP A 65 12.47 18.48 23.52
N ILE A 66 12.97 17.41 24.14
CA ILE A 66 14.21 16.75 23.73
C ILE A 66 13.95 15.47 22.93
N TYR A 67 12.68 15.04 22.87
CA TYR A 67 12.29 13.80 22.21
C TYR A 67 11.38 14.06 21.02
N PRO A 68 11.56 13.33 19.90
CA PRO A 68 10.61 13.36 18.80
C PRO A 68 9.26 12.83 19.27
N THR A 69 8.18 13.54 18.97
CA THR A 69 6.84 13.18 19.41
C THR A 69 6.00 12.61 18.26
N ILE A 70 5.07 11.73 18.62
CA ILE A 70 4.05 11.22 17.71
C ILE A 70 3.01 12.31 17.49
N GLU A 71 2.54 12.42 16.26
CA GLU A 71 1.45 13.33 15.95
C GLU A 71 0.14 12.88 16.61
N MET A 72 -0.46 13.78 17.37
CA MET A 72 -1.80 13.62 17.94
C MET A 72 -2.78 14.40 17.08
N ILE A 73 -3.87 13.76 16.68
CA ILE A 73 -4.96 14.38 15.92
C ILE A 73 -6.29 14.27 16.67
N THR A 74 -7.23 15.11 16.32
CA THR A 74 -8.61 15.04 16.79
C THR A 74 -9.39 13.91 16.09
N VAL A 75 -10.57 13.58 16.60
CA VAL A 75 -11.46 12.57 15.98
C VAL A 75 -11.97 13.09 14.64
N GLU A 76 -12.26 14.38 14.58
CA GLU A 76 -12.72 15.10 13.40
C GLU A 76 -11.66 15.01 12.28
N GLU A 77 -10.39 15.30 12.60
CA GLU A 77 -9.28 15.15 11.65
C GLU A 77 -9.10 13.69 11.21
N LEU A 78 -9.30 12.71 12.10
CA LEU A 78 -9.23 11.30 11.74
C LEU A 78 -10.32 10.92 10.73
N ILE A 79 -11.55 11.39 10.95
CA ILE A 79 -12.68 11.16 10.05
C ILE A 79 -12.40 11.79 8.68
N GLU A 80 -11.83 12.99 8.64
CA GLU A 80 -11.45 13.65 7.38
C GLU A 80 -10.41 12.84 6.60
N ILE A 81 -9.36 12.35 7.26
CA ILE A 81 -8.33 11.50 6.64
C ILE A 81 -8.96 10.22 6.09
N ALA A 82 -9.78 9.54 6.89
CA ALA A 82 -10.45 8.31 6.48
C ALA A 82 -11.37 8.54 5.27
N THR A 83 -12.17 9.60 5.31
CA THR A 83 -13.10 9.97 4.23
C THR A 83 -12.35 10.25 2.93
N LYS A 84 -11.27 11.04 3.00
CA LYS A 84 -10.43 11.34 1.83
C LYS A 84 -9.85 10.06 1.21
N ASN A 85 -9.28 9.17 2.02
CA ASN A 85 -8.73 7.91 1.55
C ASN A 85 -9.80 7.02 0.89
N MET A 86 -11.01 6.94 1.46
CA MET A 86 -12.11 6.18 0.88
C MET A 86 -12.50 6.68 -0.51
N VAL A 87 -12.57 8.00 -0.69
CA VAL A 87 -12.88 8.61 -2.00
C VAL A 87 -11.78 8.29 -3.01
N GLU A 88 -10.51 8.52 -2.67
CA GLU A 88 -9.37 8.28 -3.55
C GLU A 88 -9.26 6.80 -3.97
N GLN A 89 -9.46 5.88 -3.03
CA GLN A 89 -9.47 4.43 -3.32
C GLN A 89 -10.64 4.03 -4.22
N THR A 90 -11.83 4.61 -4.00
CA THR A 90 -13.00 4.34 -4.84
C THR A 90 -12.73 4.79 -6.28
N GLU A 91 -12.20 5.99 -6.48
CA GLU A 91 -11.85 6.48 -7.81
C GLU A 91 -10.75 5.63 -8.47
N ALA A 92 -9.73 5.22 -7.72
CA ALA A 92 -8.69 4.33 -8.22
C ALA A 92 -9.26 2.98 -8.66
N SER A 93 -10.20 2.42 -7.89
CA SER A 93 -10.88 1.16 -8.23
C SER A 93 -11.71 1.30 -9.51
N ILE A 94 -12.41 2.42 -9.70
CA ILE A 94 -13.18 2.69 -10.92
C ILE A 94 -12.23 2.71 -12.13
N ARG A 95 -11.12 3.46 -12.06
CA ARG A 95 -10.12 3.53 -13.13
C ARG A 95 -9.51 2.17 -13.46
N LEU A 96 -9.26 1.35 -12.43
CA LEU A 96 -8.76 -0.01 -12.61
C LEU A 96 -9.77 -0.87 -13.35
N HIS A 97 -11.05 -0.85 -12.96
CA HIS A 97 -12.11 -1.59 -13.64
C HIS A 97 -12.25 -1.20 -15.11
N GLU A 98 -12.18 0.09 -15.43
CA GLU A 98 -12.20 0.55 -16.82
C GLU A 98 -11.01 0.03 -17.64
N SER A 99 -9.82 0.04 -17.04
CA SER A 99 -8.61 -0.48 -17.67
C SER A 99 -8.69 -2.00 -17.88
N PHE A 100 -9.25 -2.71 -16.90
CA PHE A 100 -9.45 -4.16 -16.97
C PHE A 100 -10.46 -4.53 -18.06
N LYS A 101 -11.52 -3.73 -18.23
CA LYS A 101 -12.49 -3.90 -19.32
C LYS A 101 -11.81 -3.79 -20.69
N LYS A 102 -10.99 -2.75 -20.90
CA LYS A 102 -10.21 -2.58 -22.15
C LYS A 102 -9.28 -3.76 -22.41
N TYR A 103 -8.63 -4.28 -21.38
CA TYR A 103 -7.79 -5.47 -21.49
C TYR A 103 -8.59 -6.70 -21.91
N LEU A 104 -9.76 -6.94 -21.30
CA LEU A 104 -10.63 -8.07 -21.65
C LEU A 104 -11.17 -7.96 -23.08
N ASP A 105 -11.57 -6.77 -23.51
CA ASP A 105 -12.03 -6.53 -24.88
C ASP A 105 -10.91 -6.84 -25.89
N ALA A 106 -9.69 -6.35 -25.64
CA ALA A 106 -8.53 -6.65 -26.49
C ALA A 106 -8.18 -8.14 -26.50
N LYS A 107 -8.25 -8.82 -25.34
CA LYS A 107 -8.03 -10.25 -25.23
C LYS A 107 -9.04 -11.03 -26.09
N ASN A 108 -10.33 -10.71 -25.98
CA ASN A 108 -11.38 -11.37 -26.76
C ASN A 108 -11.16 -11.19 -28.27
N MET A 109 -10.82 -9.98 -28.72
CA MET A 109 -10.50 -9.72 -30.13
C MET A 109 -9.29 -10.55 -30.62
N CYS A 110 -8.27 -10.71 -29.79
CA CYS A 110 -7.12 -11.56 -30.12
C CYS A 110 -7.48 -13.04 -30.17
N GLU A 111 -8.35 -13.53 -29.27
CA GLU A 111 -8.84 -14.91 -29.28
C GLU A 111 -9.72 -15.21 -30.50
N GLU A 112 -10.60 -14.28 -30.89
CA GLU A 112 -11.41 -14.40 -32.12
C GLU A 112 -10.51 -14.49 -33.36
N LYS A 113 -9.52 -13.59 -33.49
CA LYS A 113 -8.54 -13.64 -34.59
C LYS A 113 -7.77 -14.96 -34.64
N ARG A 114 -7.43 -15.55 -33.48
CA ARG A 114 -6.76 -16.86 -33.43
C ARG A 114 -7.67 -18.02 -33.84
N ARG A 115 -8.99 -17.93 -33.60
CA ARG A 115 -9.95 -18.94 -34.07
C ARG A 115 -10.19 -18.84 -35.57
N ASP A 116 -10.25 -17.62 -36.12
CA ASP A 116 -10.40 -17.41 -37.56
C ASP A 116 -9.16 -17.85 -38.36
N ASP A 117 -7.98 -17.85 -37.73
CA ASP A 117 -6.72 -18.37 -38.28
C ASP A 117 -6.56 -19.89 -38.11
N ASP A 118 -7.44 -20.53 -37.33
CA ASP A 118 -7.47 -21.99 -37.17
C ASP A 118 -8.18 -22.59 -38.40
N VAL A 119 -7.49 -22.56 -39.53
CA VAL A 119 -7.90 -23.25 -40.76
C VAL A 119 -7.97 -24.73 -40.43
N SER A 120 -9.18 -25.26 -40.25
CA SER A 120 -9.42 -26.70 -40.25
C SER A 120 -8.84 -27.25 -41.56
N ASP A 121 -7.78 -28.05 -41.43
CA ASP A 121 -7.17 -28.79 -42.53
C ASP A 121 -8.25 -29.71 -43.15
N THR A 122 -8.92 -29.19 -44.18
CA THR A 122 -9.96 -29.88 -44.94
C THR A 122 -9.36 -30.63 -46.13
N SER A 123 -8.04 -30.82 -46.15
CA SER A 123 -7.29 -31.51 -47.21
C SER A 123 -7.53 -33.03 -47.29
N GLY A 124 -8.65 -33.53 -46.75
CA GLY A 124 -9.00 -34.96 -46.68
C GLY A 124 -10.37 -35.36 -47.25
N MET A 125 -11.16 -34.43 -47.80
CA MET A 125 -12.39 -34.80 -48.52
C MET A 125 -12.25 -34.58 -50.03
N LEU A 126 -11.54 -35.50 -50.68
CA LEU A 126 -11.69 -35.76 -52.11
C LEU A 126 -12.35 -37.14 -52.26
N PHE A 127 -13.63 -37.13 -52.61
CA PHE A 127 -14.32 -38.26 -53.25
C PHE A 127 -13.79 -38.46 -54.67
#